data_AF-A0A1H3Q726-F1
#
_entry.id   AF-A0A1H3Q726-F1
#
_cell.length_a   1.000
_cell.length_b   1.000
_cell.length_c   1.000
_cell.angle_alpha   90.00
_cell.angle_beta   90.00
_cell.angle_gamma   90.00
#
_symmetry.space_group_name_H-M   'P 1'
#
loop_
_entity.id
_entity.type
_entity.pdbx_description
1 polymer ?
#
loop_
_entity_poly.entity_id
_entity_poly.type
_entity_poly.pdbx_seq_one_letter_code
_entity_poly.pdbx_strand_id
1 'polypeptide(L)'
;MRSPRLGAVVGSLLCLLPTACAQPTGGAGTASSTSSATPSPSSSAEIDPVDAVLAELDRREQVAQLIVVGVALTDLSPADDFVAEGMGGVFLQGRSSTPADELATETARWAESAPGPRPWIGVDQEGGAVQTLSGPGFADLPPAAHQGAMSDEELAALADDVGASLGGAGINLNLAPVVDVVPAGTEDANAPIGAWDRQYGSTAEDVVRAAGAVADGLAAHGVTPTLKHFPGLGRVAENPDESRDVTDDVTTREDEQVAAFGALAGSDAEPFVMMSSATYTHIDPGTPAVFSPVVVDDLLRGQLGFDGVVISDDIGAAQAVQDTPITERAVRFIEAGGTLMLTMDAGAVDEMVDAVVARAEADPAFAAEVDEAVRTALTAKARAGLLGNP
;
A
#
# COMPACT_ATOMS: atom_id res chain seq x y z
N MET A 1 11.12 10.21 62.47
CA MET A 1 11.26 11.51 63.16
C MET A 1 11.32 12.60 62.10
N ARG A 2 10.40 13.57 62.20
CA ARG A 2 10.31 14.89 61.54
C ARG A 2 10.20 14.97 60.01
N SER A 3 8.95 15.21 59.61
CA SER A 3 8.46 15.84 58.37
C SER A 3 8.81 17.36 58.29
N PRO A 4 8.22 18.18 57.39
CA PRO A 4 8.89 18.81 56.24
C PRO A 4 8.87 20.36 56.34
N ARG A 5 9.29 21.09 55.30
CA ARG A 5 8.95 22.52 55.16
C ARG A 5 8.32 22.87 53.81
N LEU A 6 7.12 23.40 53.97
CA LEU A 6 6.22 24.08 53.05
C LEU A 6 6.79 25.45 52.65
N GLY A 7 6.44 25.94 51.47
CA GLY A 7 6.63 27.33 51.06
C GLY A 7 5.60 27.73 50.02
N ALA A 8 4.41 28.15 50.49
CA ALA A 8 3.40 28.86 49.71
C ALA A 8 3.66 30.37 49.82
N VAL A 9 3.49 31.11 48.72
CA VAL A 9 3.31 32.57 48.74
C VAL A 9 2.05 32.93 47.96
N VAL A 10 1.18 33.62 48.68
CA VAL A 10 -0.05 34.28 48.26
C VAL A 10 0.27 35.72 47.82
N GLY A 11 -0.41 36.23 46.79
CA GLY A 11 -0.45 37.65 46.47
C GLY A 11 -1.74 37.99 45.72
N SER A 12 -2.63 38.72 46.40
CA SER A 12 -4.01 39.03 46.01
C SER A 12 -4.19 40.34 45.23
N LEU A 13 -5.34 40.41 44.54
CA LEU A 13 -6.26 41.54 44.35
C LEU A 13 -5.80 42.82 43.62
N LEU A 14 -6.51 43.19 42.54
CA LEU A 14 -7.41 44.37 42.55
C LEU A 14 -8.39 44.38 41.36
N CYS A 15 -9.69 44.52 41.67
CA CYS A 15 -10.79 44.80 40.73
C CYS A 15 -10.83 46.28 40.33
N LEU A 16 -11.40 46.60 39.15
CA LEU A 16 -12.31 47.74 38.93
C LEU A 16 -12.97 47.68 37.53
N LEU A 17 -14.29 47.48 37.51
CA LEU A 17 -15.22 47.83 36.42
C LEU A 17 -15.60 49.33 36.55
N PRO A 18 -16.09 50.01 35.49
CA PRO A 18 -17.54 50.05 35.31
C PRO A 18 -18.04 50.08 33.84
N THR A 19 -19.27 49.60 33.71
CA THR A 19 -20.23 49.73 32.61
C THR A 19 -20.72 51.17 32.41
N ALA A 20 -21.04 51.57 31.17
CA ALA A 20 -22.00 52.64 30.88
C ALA A 20 -22.67 52.46 29.51
N CYS A 21 -24.01 52.42 29.52
CA CYS A 21 -24.90 52.53 28.37
C CYS A 21 -25.26 54.00 28.09
N ALA A 22 -25.44 54.39 26.82
CA ALA A 22 -26.61 55.09 26.24
C ALA A 22 -26.25 55.98 25.03
N GLN A 23 -27.08 55.87 23.98
CA GLN A 23 -27.14 56.63 22.70
C GLN A 23 -27.79 58.04 22.90
N PRO A 24 -28.27 58.80 21.88
CA PRO A 24 -27.96 58.91 20.43
C PRO A 24 -27.78 60.39 19.97
N THR A 25 -27.24 60.63 18.76
CA THR A 25 -27.56 61.85 17.97
C THR A 25 -27.49 61.56 16.46
N GLY A 26 -28.51 62.03 15.74
CA GLY A 26 -28.73 61.75 14.32
C GLY A 26 -27.96 62.65 13.34
N GLY A 27 -28.05 62.28 12.07
CA GLY A 27 -27.54 63.03 10.93
C GLY A 27 -27.96 62.41 9.60
N ALA A 28 -28.95 63.05 8.96
CA ALA A 28 -29.34 63.09 7.55
C ALA A 28 -28.84 62.01 6.55
N GLY A 29 -29.80 61.22 6.05
CA GLY A 29 -30.27 61.24 4.65
C GLY A 29 -29.27 61.06 3.50
N THR A 30 -29.27 59.85 2.92
CA THR A 30 -29.16 59.63 1.47
C THR A 30 -29.86 58.33 1.10
N ALA A 31 -30.85 58.43 0.22
CA ALA A 31 -31.49 57.28 -0.41
C ALA A 31 -30.55 56.70 -1.46
N SER A 32 -30.37 55.38 -1.49
CA SER A 32 -29.89 54.66 -2.69
C SER A 32 -30.29 53.19 -2.62
N SER A 33 -31.22 52.85 -3.52
CA SER A 33 -31.42 51.56 -4.20
C SER A 33 -31.12 50.27 -3.43
N THR A 34 -32.19 49.61 -3.00
CA THR A 34 -32.26 48.14 -2.87
C THR A 34 -32.02 47.50 -4.24
N SER A 35 -30.80 47.07 -4.51
CA SER A 35 -30.52 46.08 -5.56
C SER A 35 -30.81 44.70 -4.96
N SER A 36 -31.87 44.07 -5.43
CA SER A 36 -32.19 42.68 -5.13
C SER A 36 -31.10 41.82 -5.76
N ALA A 37 -30.15 41.35 -4.95
CA ALA A 37 -29.19 40.35 -5.39
C ALA A 37 -29.95 39.04 -5.63
N THR A 38 -30.14 38.71 -6.90
CA THR A 38 -30.50 37.36 -7.35
C THR A 38 -29.53 36.36 -6.72
N PRO A 39 -29.98 35.28 -6.07
CA PRO A 39 -29.06 34.25 -5.61
C PRO A 39 -28.34 33.68 -6.83
N SER A 40 -27.00 33.77 -6.83
CA SER A 40 -26.17 33.02 -7.78
C SER A 40 -26.58 31.54 -7.73
N PRO A 41 -26.65 30.85 -8.87
CA PRO A 41 -26.88 29.42 -8.86
C PRO A 41 -25.80 28.77 -8.00
N SER A 42 -26.25 27.98 -7.03
CA SER A 42 -25.41 27.10 -6.22
C SER A 42 -24.48 26.34 -7.17
N SER A 43 -23.16 26.41 -6.93
CA SER A 43 -22.24 25.54 -7.65
C SER A 43 -22.73 24.11 -7.44
N SER A 44 -23.00 23.39 -8.52
CA SER A 44 -23.07 21.94 -8.46
C SER A 44 -21.79 21.49 -7.76
N ALA A 45 -21.91 20.81 -6.63
CA ALA A 45 -20.75 20.15 -6.04
C ALA A 45 -20.12 19.31 -7.16
N GLU A 46 -18.86 19.57 -7.51
CA GLU A 46 -18.12 18.69 -8.40
C GLU A 46 -18.12 17.30 -7.73
N ILE A 47 -18.63 16.31 -8.45
CA ILE A 47 -18.66 14.92 -7.98
C ILE A 47 -17.20 14.48 -7.85
N ASP A 48 -16.85 13.87 -6.72
CA ASP A 48 -15.52 13.31 -6.52
C ASP A 48 -15.21 12.30 -7.66
N PRO A 49 -14.06 12.39 -8.35
CA PRO A 49 -13.76 11.50 -9.47
C PRO A 49 -13.81 10.01 -9.12
N VAL A 50 -13.47 9.64 -7.88
CA VAL A 50 -13.58 8.25 -7.40
C VAL A 50 -15.04 7.85 -7.28
N ASP A 51 -15.89 8.73 -6.73
CA ASP A 51 -17.34 8.47 -6.63
C ASP A 51 -18.00 8.33 -8.01
N ALA A 52 -17.55 9.11 -8.99
CA ALA A 52 -18.05 9.02 -10.36
C ALA A 52 -17.74 7.66 -10.98
N VAL A 53 -16.47 7.22 -10.91
CA VAL A 53 -16.05 5.91 -11.41
C VAL A 53 -16.75 4.77 -10.66
N LEU A 54 -16.81 4.84 -9.32
CA LEU A 54 -17.45 3.81 -8.49
C LEU A 54 -18.92 3.58 -8.89
N ALA A 55 -19.63 4.63 -9.29
CA ALA A 55 -21.03 4.57 -9.71
C ALA A 55 -21.24 3.93 -11.09
N GLU A 56 -20.20 3.84 -11.91
CA GLU A 56 -20.24 3.23 -13.25
C GLU A 56 -19.93 1.73 -13.22
N LEU A 57 -19.16 1.27 -12.23
CA LEU A 57 -18.80 -0.13 -12.05
C LEU A 57 -19.94 -0.92 -11.40
N ASP A 58 -20.28 -2.08 -11.96
CA ASP A 58 -21.11 -3.07 -11.27
C ASP A 58 -20.33 -3.76 -10.13
N ARG A 59 -21.04 -4.55 -9.30
CA ARG A 59 -20.41 -5.18 -8.12
C ARG A 59 -19.27 -6.15 -8.50
N ARG A 60 -19.37 -6.85 -9.64
CA ARG A 60 -18.29 -7.76 -10.07
C ARG A 60 -17.09 -6.94 -10.53
N GLU A 61 -17.32 -5.88 -11.31
CA GLU A 61 -16.27 -4.97 -11.79
C GLU A 61 -15.58 -4.26 -10.62
N GLN A 62 -16.34 -3.84 -9.59
CA GLN A 62 -15.80 -3.31 -8.34
C GLN A 62 -14.85 -4.30 -7.66
N VAL A 63 -15.26 -5.57 -7.51
CA VAL A 63 -14.41 -6.61 -6.92
C VAL A 63 -13.21 -6.94 -7.80
N ALA A 64 -13.36 -6.94 -9.13
CA ALA A 64 -12.24 -7.15 -10.06
C ALA A 64 -11.15 -6.09 -9.90
N GLN A 65 -11.50 -4.85 -9.57
CA GLN A 65 -10.54 -3.78 -9.24
C GLN A 65 -9.69 -4.05 -8.00
N LEU A 66 -10.05 -5.04 -7.18
CA LEU A 66 -9.28 -5.49 -6.01
C LEU A 66 -8.28 -6.61 -6.36
N ILE A 67 -8.28 -7.13 -7.59
CA ILE A 67 -7.44 -8.27 -7.97
C ILE A 67 -6.21 -7.81 -8.75
N VAL A 68 -5.04 -8.33 -8.39
CA VAL A 68 -3.79 -8.24 -9.16
C VAL A 68 -3.38 -9.65 -9.59
N VAL A 69 -3.35 -9.92 -10.90
CA VAL A 69 -3.14 -11.27 -11.45
C VAL A 69 -1.72 -11.44 -11.98
N GLY A 70 -1.06 -12.54 -11.60
CA GLY A 70 0.25 -12.91 -12.11
C GLY A 70 0.24 -13.30 -13.59
N VAL A 71 1.06 -12.63 -14.41
CA VAL A 71 1.25 -12.91 -15.85
C VAL A 71 2.71 -13.19 -16.13
N ALA A 72 2.99 -14.36 -16.71
CA ALA A 72 4.36 -14.78 -16.96
C ALA A 72 5.03 -13.93 -18.04
N LEU A 73 6.22 -13.39 -17.75
CA LEU A 73 6.99 -12.61 -18.73
C LEU A 73 7.40 -13.41 -19.98
N THR A 74 7.35 -14.74 -19.92
CA THR A 74 7.59 -15.61 -21.08
C THR A 74 6.41 -15.63 -22.06
N ASP A 75 5.22 -15.24 -21.62
CA ASP A 75 4.01 -15.14 -22.43
C ASP A 75 3.06 -14.10 -21.83
N LEU A 76 3.07 -12.90 -22.41
CA LEU A 76 2.24 -11.78 -21.96
C LEU A 76 0.81 -11.83 -22.49
N SER A 77 0.47 -12.75 -23.40
CA SER A 77 -0.86 -12.79 -24.01
C SER A 77 -2.02 -12.91 -23.02
N PRO A 78 -1.91 -13.61 -21.87
CA PRO A 78 -3.00 -13.65 -20.89
C PRO A 78 -3.33 -12.29 -20.25
N ALA A 79 -2.38 -11.34 -20.22
CA ALA A 79 -2.67 -10.00 -19.68
C ALA A 79 -3.77 -9.29 -20.46
N ASP A 80 -3.90 -9.55 -21.76
CA ASP A 80 -4.91 -8.91 -22.60
C ASP A 80 -6.33 -9.22 -22.12
N ASP A 81 -6.57 -10.47 -21.73
CA ASP A 81 -7.86 -10.92 -21.22
C ASP A 81 -8.15 -10.30 -19.85
N PHE A 82 -7.19 -10.32 -18.91
CA PHE A 82 -7.37 -9.70 -17.58
C PHE A 82 -7.62 -8.18 -17.66
N VAL A 83 -6.93 -7.50 -18.57
CA VAL A 83 -7.13 -6.06 -18.80
C VAL A 83 -8.50 -5.80 -19.43
N ALA A 84 -8.92 -6.61 -20.40
CA ALA A 84 -10.25 -6.49 -21.01
C ALA A 84 -11.39 -6.81 -20.03
N GLU A 85 -11.13 -7.67 -19.04
CA GLU A 85 -12.04 -7.99 -17.93
C GLU A 85 -12.04 -6.92 -16.82
N GLY A 86 -11.19 -5.90 -16.93
CA GLY A 86 -11.14 -4.80 -15.96
C GLY A 86 -10.53 -5.20 -14.62
N MET A 87 -9.56 -6.12 -14.60
CA MET A 87 -8.83 -6.45 -13.38
C MET A 87 -8.06 -5.25 -12.82
N GLY A 88 -7.95 -5.19 -11.50
CA GLY A 88 -7.29 -4.11 -10.76
C GLY A 88 -5.83 -3.92 -11.16
N GLY A 89 -5.14 -5.01 -11.47
CA GLY A 89 -3.79 -4.98 -12.03
C GLY A 89 -3.30 -6.32 -12.58
N VAL A 90 -2.13 -6.26 -13.21
CA VAL A 90 -1.34 -7.40 -13.63
C VAL A 90 0.03 -7.33 -12.95
N PHE A 91 0.55 -8.47 -12.50
CA PHE A 91 1.88 -8.61 -11.93
C PHE A 91 2.75 -9.42 -12.89
N LEU A 92 3.82 -8.83 -13.40
CA LEU A 92 4.71 -9.48 -14.34
C LEU A 92 5.68 -10.39 -13.60
N GLN A 93 5.45 -11.70 -13.71
CA GLN A 93 6.20 -12.70 -12.96
C GLN A 93 7.35 -13.31 -13.78
N GLY A 94 8.38 -13.72 -13.05
CA GLY A 94 9.57 -14.37 -13.61
C GLY A 94 10.69 -13.38 -13.90
N ARG A 95 11.44 -13.63 -14.97
CA ARG A 95 12.62 -12.85 -15.35
C ARG A 95 12.60 -12.58 -16.83
N SER A 96 12.94 -11.36 -17.23
CA SER A 96 13.02 -10.98 -18.63
C SER A 96 14.20 -10.07 -18.94
N SER A 97 14.80 -10.31 -20.11
CA SER A 97 15.78 -9.41 -20.73
C SER A 97 15.18 -8.59 -21.87
N THR A 98 13.85 -8.54 -21.99
CA THR A 98 13.14 -7.69 -22.95
C THR A 98 13.55 -6.22 -22.75
N PRO A 99 13.82 -5.46 -23.83
CA PRO A 99 14.11 -4.04 -23.74
C PRO A 99 12.97 -3.22 -23.12
N ALA A 100 13.31 -2.15 -22.41
CA ALA A 100 12.33 -1.30 -21.73
C ALA A 100 11.32 -0.63 -22.69
N ASP A 101 11.73 -0.28 -23.91
CA ASP A 101 10.87 0.35 -24.93
C ASP A 101 9.85 -0.63 -25.55
N GLU A 102 10.24 -1.90 -25.68
CA GLU A 102 9.31 -2.97 -26.07
C GLU A 102 8.26 -3.20 -24.98
N LEU A 103 8.68 -3.27 -23.72
CA LEU A 103 7.74 -3.40 -22.61
C LEU A 103 6.82 -2.17 -22.50
N ALA A 104 7.35 -0.96 -22.70
CA ALA A 104 6.56 0.28 -22.73
C ALA A 104 5.44 0.25 -23.78
N THR A 105 5.69 -0.40 -24.92
CA THR A 105 4.69 -0.53 -25.98
C THR A 105 3.53 -1.42 -25.52
N GLU A 106 3.83 -2.53 -24.85
CA GLU A 106 2.80 -3.45 -24.34
C GLU A 106 2.02 -2.84 -23.16
N THR A 107 2.70 -2.20 -22.22
CA THR A 107 2.04 -1.58 -21.05
C THR A 107 1.17 -0.39 -21.45
N ALA A 108 1.59 0.41 -22.44
CA ALA A 108 0.76 1.47 -23.01
C ALA A 108 -0.50 0.91 -23.68
N ARG A 109 -0.37 -0.20 -24.42
CA ARG A 109 -1.51 -0.87 -25.06
C ARG A 109 -2.54 -1.34 -24.01
N TRP A 110 -2.09 -1.94 -22.90
CA TRP A 110 -2.98 -2.34 -21.81
C TRP A 110 -3.68 -1.15 -21.15
N ALA A 111 -2.94 -0.06 -20.92
CA ALA A 111 -3.51 1.16 -20.36
C ALA A 111 -4.58 1.80 -21.28
N GLU A 112 -4.45 1.65 -22.59
CA GLU A 112 -5.42 2.14 -23.58
C GLU A 112 -6.62 1.19 -23.77
N SER A 113 -6.43 -0.11 -23.58
CA SER A 113 -7.49 -1.12 -23.78
C SER A 113 -8.36 -1.38 -22.55
N ALA A 114 -7.97 -0.87 -21.38
CA ALA A 114 -8.76 -1.03 -20.15
C ALA A 114 -10.16 -0.41 -20.31
N PRO A 115 -11.24 -1.13 -19.95
CA PRO A 115 -12.62 -0.65 -20.12
C PRO A 115 -13.02 0.44 -19.09
N GLY A 116 -12.19 0.67 -18.07
CA GLY A 116 -12.42 1.63 -16.99
C GLY A 116 -11.08 2.06 -16.38
N PRO A 117 -10.93 2.08 -15.04
CA PRO A 117 -9.66 2.40 -14.41
C PRO A 117 -8.53 1.52 -14.94
N ARG A 118 -7.42 2.16 -15.32
CA ARG A 118 -6.22 1.51 -15.84
C ARG A 118 -5.63 0.54 -14.81
N PRO A 119 -5.03 -0.58 -15.25
CA PRO A 119 -4.47 -1.56 -14.35
C PRO A 119 -3.23 -1.01 -13.63
N TRP A 120 -3.00 -1.46 -12.41
CA TRP A 120 -1.65 -1.52 -11.88
C TRP A 120 -0.84 -2.51 -12.72
N ILE A 121 0.40 -2.16 -13.03
CA ILE A 121 1.35 -3.00 -13.76
C ILE A 121 2.55 -3.14 -12.83
N GLY A 122 2.54 -4.28 -12.12
CA GLY A 122 3.43 -4.61 -11.03
C GLY A 122 4.64 -5.44 -11.45
N VAL A 123 5.77 -5.26 -10.77
CA VAL A 123 6.95 -6.13 -10.85
C VAL A 123 7.59 -6.32 -9.48
N ASP A 124 8.41 -7.34 -9.34
CA ASP A 124 9.40 -7.45 -8.27
C ASP A 124 10.78 -6.98 -8.77
N GLN A 125 11.11 -5.71 -8.54
CA GLN A 125 12.39 -5.12 -8.90
C GLN A 125 13.15 -4.65 -7.65
N GLU A 126 13.56 -5.61 -6.81
CA GLU A 126 14.35 -5.38 -5.59
C GLU A 126 15.85 -5.26 -5.90
N GLY A 127 16.33 -6.08 -6.83
CA GLY A 127 17.75 -6.25 -7.15
C GLY A 127 18.30 -7.62 -6.73
N GLY A 128 19.53 -7.91 -7.16
CA GLY A 128 20.17 -9.21 -6.88
C GLY A 128 19.34 -10.39 -7.38
N ALA A 129 18.99 -11.32 -6.47
CA ALA A 129 18.20 -12.51 -6.81
C ALA A 129 16.75 -12.17 -7.20
N VAL A 130 16.25 -11.01 -6.79
CA VAL A 130 14.87 -10.56 -7.01
C VAL A 130 14.83 -9.34 -7.94
N GLN A 131 15.35 -9.56 -9.15
CA GLN A 131 15.31 -8.57 -10.23
C GLN A 131 14.54 -9.12 -11.43
N THR A 132 13.29 -8.70 -11.61
CA THR A 132 12.40 -9.15 -12.68
C THR A 132 12.86 -8.71 -14.08
N LEU A 133 13.29 -7.46 -14.24
CA LEU A 133 13.64 -6.87 -15.53
C LEU A 133 15.14 -6.52 -15.57
N SER A 134 15.85 -7.05 -16.57
CA SER A 134 17.31 -6.85 -16.73
C SER A 134 17.74 -6.61 -18.18
N GLY A 135 16.78 -6.26 -19.06
CA GLY A 135 17.04 -5.95 -20.46
C GLY A 135 17.64 -4.56 -20.69
N PRO A 136 17.98 -4.22 -21.95
CA PRO A 136 18.42 -2.87 -22.30
C PRO A 136 17.41 -1.80 -21.84
N GLY A 137 17.89 -0.77 -21.17
CA GLY A 137 17.06 0.31 -20.62
C GLY A 137 16.66 0.12 -19.15
N PHE A 138 16.93 -1.05 -18.55
CA PHE A 138 16.80 -1.26 -17.11
C PHE A 138 18.13 -1.09 -16.38
N ALA A 139 18.06 -0.58 -15.15
CA ALA A 139 19.21 -0.52 -14.26
C ALA A 139 19.69 -1.94 -13.88
N ASP A 140 20.99 -2.08 -13.63
CA ASP A 140 21.55 -3.28 -12.99
C ASP A 140 21.55 -3.04 -11.48
N LEU A 141 20.76 -3.83 -10.73
CA LEU A 141 20.56 -3.59 -9.30
C LEU A 141 21.35 -4.62 -8.50
N PRO A 142 22.28 -4.19 -7.62
CA PRO A 142 22.91 -5.12 -6.70
C PRO A 142 21.89 -5.65 -5.67
N PRO A 143 22.21 -6.71 -4.91
CA PRO A 143 21.38 -7.15 -3.80
C PRO A 143 21.09 -6.03 -2.80
N ALA A 144 19.93 -6.05 -2.16
CA ALA A 144 19.50 -4.98 -1.25
C ALA A 144 20.47 -4.77 -0.08
N ALA A 145 21.13 -5.83 0.41
CA ALA A 145 22.17 -5.70 1.45
C ALA A 145 23.35 -4.84 1.00
N HIS A 146 23.69 -4.89 -0.30
CA HIS A 146 24.70 -4.00 -0.87
C HIS A 146 24.15 -2.59 -1.07
N GLN A 147 22.91 -2.44 -1.54
CA GLN A 147 22.25 -1.12 -1.65
C GLN A 147 22.23 -0.41 -0.29
N GLY A 148 21.90 -1.11 0.79
CA GLY A 148 21.92 -0.56 2.14
C GLY A 148 23.31 -0.20 2.66
N ALA A 149 24.38 -0.76 2.10
CA ALA A 149 25.75 -0.37 2.45
C ALA A 149 26.28 0.85 1.65
N MET A 150 25.52 1.33 0.64
CA MET A 150 25.89 2.49 -0.15
C MET A 150 25.81 3.79 0.65
N SER A 151 26.57 4.80 0.22
CA SER A 151 26.35 6.16 0.70
C SER A 151 24.98 6.68 0.25
N ASP A 152 24.43 7.66 0.97
CA ASP A 152 23.12 8.23 0.64
C ASP A 152 23.08 8.83 -0.78
N GLU A 153 24.20 9.39 -1.26
CA GLU A 153 24.31 9.93 -2.63
C GLU A 153 24.25 8.82 -3.69
N GLU A 154 24.98 7.72 -3.48
CA GLU A 154 24.99 6.57 -4.40
C GLU A 154 23.62 5.88 -4.41
N LEU A 155 23.01 5.70 -3.24
CA LEU A 155 21.70 5.05 -3.14
C LEU A 155 20.59 5.90 -3.77
N ALA A 156 20.60 7.22 -3.56
CA ALA A 156 19.64 8.12 -4.19
C ALA A 156 19.78 8.11 -5.72
N ALA A 157 21.01 8.09 -6.24
CA ALA A 157 21.24 7.99 -7.69
C ALA A 157 20.76 6.64 -8.26
N LEU A 158 21.05 5.54 -7.56
CA LEU A 158 20.54 4.22 -7.95
C LEU A 158 19.00 4.19 -7.94
N ALA A 159 18.37 4.70 -6.88
CA ALA A 159 16.92 4.72 -6.74
C ALA A 159 16.25 5.56 -7.85
N ASP A 160 16.83 6.70 -8.22
CA ASP A 160 16.39 7.54 -9.34
C ASP A 160 16.48 6.79 -10.67
N ASP A 161 17.61 6.13 -10.95
CA ASP A 161 17.81 5.32 -12.16
C ASP A 161 16.81 4.15 -12.25
N VAL A 162 16.55 3.46 -11.12
CA VAL A 162 15.58 2.37 -11.04
C VAL A 162 14.17 2.91 -11.33
N GLY A 163 13.74 3.96 -10.65
CA GLY A 163 12.44 4.60 -10.87
C GLY A 163 12.26 5.04 -12.31
N ALA A 164 13.26 5.72 -12.88
CA ALA A 164 13.22 6.19 -14.26
C ALA A 164 13.10 5.04 -15.27
N SER A 165 13.83 3.93 -15.04
CA SER A 165 13.78 2.76 -15.93
C SER A 165 12.43 2.04 -15.89
N LEU A 166 11.83 1.89 -14.70
CA LEU A 166 10.53 1.26 -14.53
C LEU A 166 9.40 2.14 -15.07
N GLY A 167 9.36 3.41 -14.69
CA GLY A 167 8.37 4.37 -15.16
C GLY A 167 8.43 4.56 -16.69
N GLY A 168 9.65 4.57 -17.26
CA GLY A 168 9.86 4.61 -18.71
C GLY A 168 9.34 3.38 -19.46
N ALA A 169 9.29 2.21 -18.79
CA ALA A 169 8.70 0.98 -19.30
C ALA A 169 7.18 0.87 -19.06
N GLY A 170 6.55 1.89 -18.47
CA GLY A 170 5.12 1.90 -18.12
C GLY A 170 4.76 1.03 -16.92
N ILE A 171 5.76 0.59 -16.14
CA ILE A 171 5.54 -0.03 -14.82
C ILE A 171 5.13 1.09 -13.86
N ASN A 172 4.05 0.88 -13.11
CA ASN A 172 3.49 1.88 -12.19
C ASN A 172 3.32 1.38 -10.76
N LEU A 173 3.68 0.11 -10.51
CA LEU A 173 3.75 -0.50 -9.19
C LEU A 173 5.03 -1.33 -9.11
N ASN A 174 5.82 -1.16 -8.05
CA ASN A 174 6.94 -2.04 -7.74
C ASN A 174 6.68 -2.65 -6.37
N LEU A 175 6.76 -3.98 -6.28
CA LEU A 175 6.65 -4.71 -5.03
C LEU A 175 8.01 -4.66 -4.31
N ALA A 176 8.50 -3.45 -4.05
CA ALA A 176 9.73 -3.13 -3.34
C ALA A 176 9.58 -1.70 -2.78
N PRO A 177 10.28 -1.32 -1.70
CA PRO A 177 11.40 -2.02 -1.04
C PRO A 177 11.01 -3.10 -0.02
N VAL A 178 11.93 -4.03 0.24
CA VAL A 178 11.88 -4.94 1.39
C VAL A 178 12.23 -4.17 2.67
N VAL A 179 11.34 -4.21 3.67
CA VAL A 179 11.48 -3.52 4.97
C VAL A 179 11.77 -4.52 6.10
N ASP A 180 11.87 -5.80 5.78
CA ASP A 180 12.23 -6.84 6.74
C ASP A 180 13.61 -6.58 7.37
N VAL A 181 13.70 -6.65 8.71
CA VAL A 181 14.97 -6.49 9.45
C VAL A 181 15.49 -7.86 9.82
N VAL A 182 16.51 -8.33 9.11
CA VAL A 182 17.18 -9.60 9.41
C VAL A 182 18.30 -9.35 10.42
N PRO A 183 18.23 -9.91 11.64
CA PRO A 183 19.26 -9.69 12.65
C PRO A 183 20.65 -10.12 12.17
N ALA A 184 21.66 -9.35 12.55
CA ALA A 184 23.03 -9.62 12.13
C ALA A 184 23.50 -11.00 12.64
N GLY A 185 24.02 -11.82 11.73
CA GLY A 185 24.49 -13.17 12.02
C GLY A 185 23.41 -14.25 11.97
N THR A 186 22.18 -13.92 11.56
CA THR A 186 21.10 -14.89 11.33
C THR A 186 20.69 -15.03 9.87
N GLU A 187 21.41 -14.40 8.95
CA GLU A 187 21.06 -14.31 7.53
C GLU A 187 20.91 -15.69 6.88
N ASP A 188 21.88 -16.58 7.08
CA ASP A 188 21.86 -17.96 6.55
C ASP A 188 20.68 -18.80 7.08
N ALA A 189 20.13 -18.44 8.24
CA ALA A 189 19.02 -19.16 8.87
C ALA A 189 17.64 -18.58 8.52
N ASN A 190 17.60 -17.41 7.86
CA ASN A 190 16.38 -16.78 7.39
C ASN A 190 16.22 -17.05 5.90
N ALA A 191 15.45 -18.10 5.56
CA ALA A 191 15.29 -18.55 4.18
C ALA A 191 14.65 -17.52 3.21
N PRO A 192 13.63 -16.71 3.60
CA PRO A 192 12.97 -15.84 2.62
C PRO A 192 13.76 -14.56 2.28
N ILE A 193 14.51 -14.00 3.24
CA ILE A 193 15.16 -12.68 3.08
C ILE A 193 16.69 -12.80 3.18
N GLY A 194 17.19 -13.21 4.34
CA GLY A 194 18.59 -13.20 4.72
C GLY A 194 19.48 -14.04 3.79
N ALA A 195 19.06 -15.26 3.47
CA ALA A 195 19.81 -16.18 2.62
C ALA A 195 20.00 -15.68 1.17
N TRP A 196 19.30 -14.61 0.79
CA TRP A 196 19.29 -14.04 -0.55
C TRP A 196 19.72 -12.57 -0.58
N ASP A 197 20.24 -12.02 0.53
CA ASP A 197 20.68 -10.64 0.66
C ASP A 197 19.59 -9.60 0.30
N ARG A 198 18.33 -9.92 0.62
CA ARG A 198 17.15 -9.08 0.32
C ARG A 198 16.87 -7.98 1.35
N GLN A 199 17.51 -8.02 2.50
CA GLN A 199 17.43 -6.98 3.54
C GLN A 199 18.37 -5.81 3.23
N TYR A 200 17.96 -4.57 3.48
CA TYR A 200 18.87 -3.41 3.39
C TYR A 200 19.81 -3.28 4.58
N GLY A 201 19.47 -3.87 5.72
CA GLY A 201 20.27 -3.77 6.93
C GLY A 201 19.77 -4.70 8.02
N SER A 202 20.47 -4.69 9.15
CA SER A 202 20.18 -5.56 10.29
C SER A 202 19.56 -4.83 11.47
N THR A 203 19.23 -3.55 11.30
CA THR A 203 18.51 -2.73 12.29
C THR A 203 17.42 -1.94 11.58
N ALA A 204 16.36 -1.55 12.32
CA ALA A 204 15.33 -0.68 11.77
C ALA A 204 15.87 0.66 11.23
N GLU A 205 16.91 1.22 11.87
CA GLU A 205 17.53 2.48 11.42
C GLU A 205 18.16 2.34 10.02
N ASP A 206 18.93 1.27 9.81
CA ASP A 206 19.58 1.00 8.52
C ASP A 206 18.54 0.75 7.42
N VAL A 207 17.51 -0.03 7.74
CA VAL A 207 16.44 -0.37 6.80
C VAL A 207 15.62 0.86 6.44
N VAL A 208 15.16 1.66 7.40
CA VAL A 208 14.35 2.86 7.14
C VAL A 208 15.11 3.85 6.25
N ARG A 209 16.40 4.07 6.52
CA ARG A 209 17.22 4.97 5.70
C ARG A 209 17.27 4.51 4.24
N ALA A 210 17.58 3.23 4.02
CA ALA A 210 17.82 2.74 2.67
C ALA A 210 16.52 2.47 1.89
N ALA A 211 15.55 1.81 2.51
CA ALA A 211 14.25 1.55 1.91
C ALA A 211 13.50 2.86 1.62
N GLY A 212 13.61 3.88 2.49
CA GLY A 212 13.05 5.21 2.24
C GLY A 212 13.60 5.86 0.98
N ALA A 213 14.92 5.85 0.78
CA ALA A 213 15.54 6.40 -0.43
C ALA A 213 15.09 5.66 -1.71
N VAL A 214 14.92 4.34 -1.64
CA VAL A 214 14.41 3.53 -2.76
C VAL A 214 12.94 3.87 -3.05
N ALA A 215 12.11 3.97 -2.03
CA ALA A 215 10.70 4.35 -2.17
C ALA A 215 10.55 5.74 -2.80
N ASP A 216 11.34 6.72 -2.35
CA ASP A 216 11.34 8.08 -2.89
C ASP A 216 11.76 8.10 -4.37
N GLY A 217 12.80 7.33 -4.73
CA GLY A 217 13.24 7.23 -6.13
C GLY A 217 12.19 6.59 -7.04
N LEU A 218 11.49 5.55 -6.58
CA LEU A 218 10.37 4.97 -7.32
C LEU A 218 9.23 5.98 -7.51
N ALA A 219 8.79 6.62 -6.43
CA ALA A 219 7.68 7.57 -6.44
C ALA A 219 7.97 8.80 -7.32
N ALA A 220 9.22 9.27 -7.36
CA ALA A 220 9.64 10.39 -8.20
C ALA A 220 9.38 10.17 -9.70
N HIS A 221 9.30 8.91 -10.13
CA HIS A 221 9.06 8.52 -11.52
C HIS A 221 7.68 7.88 -11.75
N GLY A 222 6.73 8.10 -10.83
CA GLY A 222 5.35 7.62 -10.96
C GLY A 222 5.20 6.11 -10.74
N VAL A 223 6.18 5.48 -10.11
CA VAL A 223 6.14 4.05 -9.72
C VAL A 223 5.78 3.96 -8.25
N THR A 224 4.64 3.36 -7.94
CA THR A 224 4.19 3.22 -6.55
C THR A 224 5.05 2.17 -5.84
N PRO A 225 5.74 2.52 -4.74
CA PRO A 225 6.49 1.55 -3.96
C PRO A 225 5.57 0.70 -3.07
N THR A 226 6.04 -0.48 -2.68
CA THR A 226 5.34 -1.37 -1.75
C THR A 226 6.29 -1.83 -0.65
N LEU A 227 6.01 -1.45 0.59
CA LEU A 227 6.74 -1.91 1.76
C LEU A 227 6.38 -3.36 2.05
N LYS A 228 7.36 -4.26 2.14
CA LYS A 228 7.08 -5.69 2.38
C LYS A 228 8.10 -6.39 3.30
N HIS A 229 7.72 -7.39 4.09
CA HIS A 229 6.41 -8.04 4.18
C HIS A 229 5.86 -7.86 5.61
N PHE A 230 4.84 -7.02 5.79
CA PHE A 230 4.36 -6.62 7.11
C PHE A 230 3.75 -7.79 7.90
N PRO A 231 4.03 -7.97 9.21
CA PRO A 231 4.83 -7.12 10.10
C PRO A 231 6.35 -7.39 10.14
N GLY A 232 6.85 -8.28 9.29
CA GLY A 232 8.27 -8.56 9.10
C GLY A 232 8.56 -10.05 8.94
N LEU A 233 9.33 -10.43 7.92
CA LEU A 233 9.84 -11.79 7.72
C LEU A 233 11.28 -11.98 8.20
N GLY A 234 11.90 -10.96 8.79
CA GLY A 234 13.32 -11.00 9.17
C GLY A 234 13.67 -12.01 10.27
N ARG A 235 12.68 -12.60 10.94
CA ARG A 235 12.86 -13.56 12.04
C ARG A 235 12.23 -14.94 11.79
N VAL A 236 11.62 -15.19 10.62
CA VAL A 236 11.16 -16.55 10.27
C VAL A 236 12.32 -17.41 9.78
N ALA A 237 12.19 -18.73 9.90
CA ALA A 237 13.19 -19.67 9.39
C ALA A 237 12.88 -20.16 7.96
N GLU A 238 11.60 -20.36 7.65
CA GLU A 238 11.11 -20.95 6.40
C GLU A 238 10.47 -19.89 5.50
N ASN A 239 10.46 -20.14 4.18
CA ASN A 239 9.80 -19.27 3.21
C ASN A 239 8.29 -19.57 3.16
N PRO A 240 7.39 -18.59 3.45
CA PRO A 240 5.92 -18.77 3.36
C PRO A 240 5.41 -19.18 1.97
N ASP A 241 6.13 -18.86 0.90
CA ASP A 241 5.74 -19.26 -0.46
C ASP A 241 5.87 -20.77 -0.67
N GLU A 242 6.85 -21.38 -0.01
CA GLU A 242 7.26 -22.77 -0.22
C GLU A 242 6.88 -23.70 0.93
N SER A 243 6.51 -23.14 2.09
CA SER A 243 6.26 -23.89 3.33
C SER A 243 4.90 -23.56 3.93
N ARG A 244 4.29 -24.55 4.57
CA ARG A 244 3.10 -24.38 5.43
C ARG A 244 3.53 -24.07 6.85
N ASP A 245 2.62 -23.54 7.67
CA ASP A 245 2.83 -23.34 9.11
C ASP A 245 4.07 -22.49 9.46
N VAL A 246 4.44 -21.55 8.58
CA VAL A 246 5.57 -20.64 8.85
C VAL A 246 5.21 -19.71 10.00
N THR A 247 6.04 -19.73 11.04
CA THR A 247 5.81 -19.03 12.30
C THR A 247 6.96 -18.10 12.66
N ASP A 248 6.61 -16.96 13.23
CA ASP A 248 7.51 -16.04 13.94
C ASP A 248 7.12 -16.05 15.43
N ASP A 249 8.06 -16.50 16.26
CA ASP A 249 7.93 -16.62 17.72
C ASP A 249 8.63 -15.48 18.49
N VAL A 250 8.96 -14.38 17.81
CA VAL A 250 9.77 -13.30 18.38
C VAL A 250 9.12 -11.93 18.18
N THR A 251 8.62 -11.65 16.98
CA THR A 251 8.12 -10.31 16.62
C THR A 251 6.87 -9.96 17.43
N THR A 252 6.96 -8.84 18.15
CA THR A 252 5.87 -8.24 18.94
C THR A 252 5.35 -6.98 18.26
N ARG A 253 4.25 -6.40 18.75
CA ARG A 253 3.73 -5.12 18.26
C ARG A 253 4.71 -3.95 18.42
N GLU A 254 5.66 -4.06 19.35
CA GLU A 254 6.70 -3.07 19.61
C GLU A 254 8.07 -3.44 19.01
N ASP A 255 8.13 -4.49 18.18
CA ASP A 255 9.38 -4.89 17.51
C ASP A 255 9.87 -3.81 16.54
N GLU A 256 11.20 -3.76 16.36
CA GLU A 256 11.83 -2.77 15.49
C GLU A 256 11.38 -2.89 14.03
N GLN A 257 11.06 -4.11 13.56
CA GLN A 257 10.52 -4.31 12.21
C GLN A 257 9.18 -3.59 12.05
N VAL A 258 8.26 -3.76 13.00
CA VAL A 258 6.95 -3.09 12.99
C VAL A 258 7.13 -1.57 13.00
N ALA A 259 8.07 -1.06 13.81
CA ALA A 259 8.40 0.35 13.83
C ALA A 259 8.97 0.87 12.51
N ALA A 260 9.80 0.07 11.81
CA ALA A 260 10.35 0.42 10.49
C ALA A 260 9.24 0.59 9.44
N PHE A 261 8.26 -0.31 9.41
CA PHE A 261 7.07 -0.13 8.56
C PHE A 261 6.31 1.14 8.92
N GLY A 262 6.04 1.38 10.21
CA GLY A 262 5.32 2.58 10.65
C GLY A 262 6.02 3.89 10.24
N ALA A 263 7.36 3.91 10.26
CA ALA A 263 8.14 5.07 9.85
C ALA A 263 8.02 5.37 8.34
N LEU A 264 7.93 4.33 7.50
CA LEU A 264 7.89 4.46 6.04
C LEU A 264 6.46 4.57 5.49
N ALA A 265 5.48 3.97 6.16
CA ALA A 265 4.09 3.92 5.71
C ALA A 265 3.43 5.31 5.61
N GLY A 266 3.90 6.28 6.41
CA GLY A 266 3.45 7.67 6.39
C GLY A 266 4.32 8.62 5.56
N SER A 267 5.16 8.10 4.66
CA SER A 267 6.05 8.92 3.82
C SER A 267 5.33 9.56 2.63
N ASP A 268 5.93 10.61 2.07
CA ASP A 268 5.43 11.32 0.87
C ASP A 268 5.47 10.44 -0.39
N ALA A 269 6.17 9.30 -0.35
CA ALA A 269 6.17 8.30 -1.43
C ALA A 269 4.83 7.53 -1.53
N GLU A 270 3.93 7.73 -0.57
CA GLU A 270 2.60 7.09 -0.48
C GLU A 270 2.63 5.57 -0.79
N PRO A 271 3.46 4.78 -0.08
CA PRO A 271 3.66 3.39 -0.42
C PRO A 271 2.42 2.53 -0.14
N PHE A 272 2.32 1.42 -0.85
CA PHE A 272 1.48 0.30 -0.44
C PHE A 272 2.17 -0.49 0.67
N VAL A 273 1.41 -1.27 1.44
CA VAL A 273 1.97 -2.22 2.41
C VAL A 273 1.54 -3.62 2.04
N MET A 274 2.50 -4.50 1.79
CA MET A 274 2.27 -5.91 1.53
C MET A 274 2.26 -6.72 2.81
N MET A 275 1.26 -7.57 2.97
CA MET A 275 1.10 -8.45 4.13
C MET A 275 1.88 -9.76 3.99
N SER A 276 2.58 -10.15 5.06
CA SER A 276 3.17 -11.47 5.23
C SER A 276 2.09 -12.57 5.37
N SER A 277 2.39 -13.76 4.84
CA SER A 277 1.58 -14.97 5.04
C SER A 277 2.03 -15.82 6.24
N ALA A 278 3.00 -15.37 7.03
CA ALA A 278 3.43 -16.06 8.26
C ALA A 278 2.47 -15.81 9.44
N THR A 279 2.53 -16.66 10.46
CA THR A 279 1.80 -16.50 11.74
C THR A 279 2.73 -15.95 12.82
N TYR A 280 2.28 -14.95 13.58
CA TYR A 280 3.08 -14.22 14.57
C TYR A 280 2.59 -14.51 15.98
N THR A 281 3.27 -15.38 16.72
CA THR A 281 2.70 -15.95 17.95
C THR A 281 2.62 -14.96 19.13
N HIS A 282 3.33 -13.85 19.04
CA HIS A 282 3.25 -12.74 20.00
C HIS A 282 2.31 -11.60 19.58
N ILE A 283 1.65 -11.71 18.43
CA ILE A 283 0.65 -10.73 17.96
C ILE A 283 -0.72 -11.39 17.81
N ASP A 284 -0.80 -12.43 16.98
CA ASP A 284 -2.00 -13.26 16.78
C ASP A 284 -1.58 -14.71 16.45
N PRO A 285 -1.48 -15.59 17.46
CA PRO A 285 -0.92 -16.94 17.30
C PRO A 285 -1.81 -17.90 16.51
N GLY A 286 -3.05 -17.54 16.21
CA GLY A 286 -4.02 -18.44 15.58
C GLY A 286 -4.27 -18.17 14.10
N THR A 287 -3.70 -17.11 13.53
CA THR A 287 -4.09 -16.63 12.21
C THR A 287 -2.89 -16.03 11.48
N PRO A 288 -2.61 -16.46 10.23
CA PRO A 288 -1.62 -15.80 9.37
C PRO A 288 -1.88 -14.30 9.26
N ALA A 289 -0.81 -13.49 9.23
CA ALA A 289 -0.92 -12.02 9.24
C ALA A 289 -1.84 -11.48 8.12
N VAL A 290 -1.75 -12.05 6.91
CA VAL A 290 -2.62 -11.72 5.78
C VAL A 290 -4.13 -11.89 6.06
N PHE A 291 -4.53 -12.77 6.98
CA PHE A 291 -5.95 -13.00 7.33
C PHE A 291 -6.31 -12.49 8.74
N SER A 292 -5.44 -11.73 9.40
CA SER A 292 -5.63 -11.32 10.79
C SER A 292 -6.07 -9.87 10.90
N PRO A 293 -7.31 -9.58 11.33
CA PRO A 293 -7.72 -8.21 11.69
C PRO A 293 -6.88 -7.62 12.82
N VAL A 294 -6.28 -8.47 13.67
CA VAL A 294 -5.40 -8.04 14.76
C VAL A 294 -4.09 -7.45 14.21
N VAL A 295 -3.60 -7.97 13.08
CA VAL A 295 -2.37 -7.48 12.43
C VAL A 295 -2.69 -6.35 11.44
N VAL A 296 -3.72 -6.49 10.62
CA VAL A 296 -4.06 -5.50 9.59
C VAL A 296 -4.82 -4.32 10.20
N ASP A 297 -6.01 -4.53 10.77
CA ASP A 297 -6.81 -3.42 11.30
C ASP A 297 -6.26 -2.86 12.62
N ASP A 298 -6.03 -3.68 13.65
CA ASP A 298 -5.65 -3.15 14.97
C ASP A 298 -4.21 -2.60 14.99
N LEU A 299 -3.27 -3.27 14.31
CA LEU A 299 -1.86 -2.89 14.33
C LEU A 299 -1.50 -1.95 13.19
N LEU A 300 -1.65 -2.36 11.92
CA LEU A 300 -1.24 -1.53 10.78
C LEU A 300 -2.12 -0.28 10.62
N ARG A 301 -3.45 -0.43 10.54
CA ARG A 301 -4.36 0.73 10.38
C ARG A 301 -4.52 1.49 11.69
N GLY A 302 -4.79 0.80 12.79
CA GLY A 302 -5.12 1.40 14.08
C GLY A 302 -3.92 2.01 14.81
N GLN A 303 -2.91 1.18 15.11
CA GLN A 303 -1.76 1.62 15.91
C GLN A 303 -0.74 2.43 15.08
N LEU A 304 -0.46 2.02 13.84
CA LEU A 304 0.49 2.74 12.96
C LEU A 304 -0.16 3.84 12.12
N GLY A 305 -1.49 3.87 12.01
CA GLY A 305 -2.21 4.94 11.29
C GLY A 305 -2.13 4.83 9.77
N PHE A 306 -1.94 3.62 9.23
CA PHE A 306 -1.86 3.43 7.77
C PHE A 306 -3.24 3.31 7.14
N ASP A 307 -3.62 4.32 6.37
CA ASP A 307 -4.91 4.38 5.67
C ASP A 307 -4.79 4.08 4.15
N GLY A 308 -3.61 3.64 3.70
CA GLY A 308 -3.34 3.34 2.30
C GLY A 308 -3.82 1.95 1.86
N VAL A 309 -3.35 1.56 0.68
CA VAL A 309 -3.60 0.22 0.11
C VAL A 309 -2.80 -0.83 0.88
N VAL A 310 -3.52 -1.80 1.43
CA VAL A 310 -2.95 -3.04 1.95
C VAL A 310 -3.05 -4.09 0.85
N ILE A 311 -1.92 -4.55 0.33
CA ILE A 311 -1.85 -5.60 -0.68
C ILE A 311 -1.48 -6.93 -0.01
N SER A 312 -2.05 -8.05 -0.47
CA SER A 312 -1.60 -9.37 -0.02
C SER A 312 -0.28 -9.75 -0.70
N ASP A 313 0.52 -10.60 -0.07
CA ASP A 313 1.40 -11.48 -0.86
C ASP A 313 0.54 -12.50 -1.66
N ASP A 314 1.14 -13.43 -2.39
CA ASP A 314 0.38 -14.39 -3.20
C ASP A 314 -0.60 -15.22 -2.35
N ILE A 315 -1.90 -14.98 -2.50
CA ILE A 315 -2.95 -15.77 -1.84
C ILE A 315 -3.49 -16.89 -2.74
N GLY A 316 -2.98 -17.04 -3.96
CA GLY A 316 -3.34 -18.10 -4.90
C GLY A 316 -2.51 -19.37 -4.72
N ALA A 317 -1.19 -19.26 -4.87
CA ALA A 317 -0.31 -20.42 -4.97
C ALA A 317 0.63 -20.63 -3.76
N ALA A 318 0.93 -19.60 -2.96
CA ALA A 318 1.80 -19.70 -1.79
C ALA A 318 1.36 -20.84 -0.85
N GLN A 319 2.33 -21.60 -0.31
CA GLN A 319 2.04 -22.75 0.54
C GLN A 319 1.42 -22.36 1.88
N ALA A 320 1.83 -21.24 2.48
CA ALA A 320 1.35 -20.81 3.80
C ALA A 320 -0.17 -20.58 3.89
N VAL A 321 -0.84 -20.31 2.77
CA VAL A 321 -2.30 -20.07 2.74
C VAL A 321 -3.11 -21.31 2.33
N GLN A 322 -2.47 -22.44 2.02
CA GLN A 322 -3.13 -23.60 1.40
C GLN A 322 -4.10 -24.35 2.32
N ASP A 323 -4.04 -24.11 3.63
CA ASP A 323 -5.02 -24.65 4.58
C ASP A 323 -6.34 -23.85 4.60
N THR A 324 -6.35 -22.66 4.00
CA THR A 324 -7.57 -21.89 3.75
C THR A 324 -8.08 -22.20 2.33
N PRO A 325 -9.35 -22.58 2.14
CA PRO A 325 -9.93 -22.76 0.81
C PRO A 325 -9.86 -21.47 -0.02
N ILE A 326 -9.62 -21.59 -1.33
CA ILE A 326 -9.43 -20.43 -2.22
C ILE A 326 -10.59 -19.41 -2.15
N THR A 327 -11.84 -19.89 -2.05
CA THR A 327 -13.05 -19.06 -1.86
C THR A 327 -13.06 -18.28 -0.55
N GLU A 328 -12.41 -18.79 0.50
CA GLU A 328 -12.33 -18.13 1.79
C GLU A 328 -11.18 -17.12 1.84
N ARG A 329 -10.12 -17.29 1.04
CA ARG A 329 -8.92 -16.44 1.12
C ARG A 329 -9.23 -14.98 0.79
N ALA A 330 -9.93 -14.74 -0.32
CA ALA A 330 -10.31 -13.39 -0.74
C ALA A 330 -11.24 -12.71 0.27
N VAL A 331 -12.24 -13.45 0.77
CA VAL A 331 -13.18 -12.96 1.79
C VAL A 331 -12.44 -12.62 3.08
N ARG A 332 -11.61 -13.53 3.59
CA ARG A 332 -10.86 -13.31 4.84
C ARG A 332 -9.84 -12.18 4.75
N PHE A 333 -9.22 -11.99 3.60
CA PHE A 333 -8.29 -10.88 3.38
C PHE A 333 -9.02 -9.53 3.48
N ILE A 334 -10.21 -9.41 2.87
CA ILE A 334 -11.04 -8.20 3.00
C ILE A 334 -11.56 -8.03 4.43
N GLU A 335 -12.05 -9.09 5.08
CA GLU A 335 -12.50 -9.07 6.48
C GLU A 335 -11.37 -8.68 7.45
N ALA A 336 -10.11 -8.91 7.09
CA ALA A 336 -8.96 -8.45 7.87
C ALA A 336 -8.67 -6.94 7.69
N GLY A 337 -9.23 -6.29 6.68
CA GLY A 337 -8.94 -4.90 6.32
C GLY A 337 -8.02 -4.75 5.09
N GLY A 338 -7.82 -5.82 4.33
CA GLY A 338 -7.05 -5.84 3.09
C GLY A 338 -7.70 -5.03 1.96
N THR A 339 -6.92 -4.69 0.93
CA THR A 339 -7.37 -3.90 -0.22
C THR A 339 -7.13 -4.63 -1.54
N LEU A 340 -5.88 -4.85 -1.93
CA LEU A 340 -5.52 -5.52 -3.19
C LEU A 340 -5.09 -6.96 -2.93
N MET A 341 -5.60 -7.90 -3.72
CA MET A 341 -5.29 -9.32 -3.63
C MET A 341 -4.38 -9.72 -4.78
N LEU A 342 -3.15 -10.09 -4.47
CA LEU A 342 -2.22 -10.68 -5.43
C LEU A 342 -2.48 -12.18 -5.54
N THR A 343 -2.67 -12.68 -6.76
CA THR A 343 -2.72 -14.12 -7.03
C THR A 343 -1.84 -14.49 -8.21
N MET A 344 -0.97 -15.47 -8.00
CA MET A 344 -0.17 -16.10 -9.06
C MET A 344 -0.93 -17.23 -9.77
N ASP A 345 -2.04 -17.67 -9.19
CA ASP A 345 -2.96 -18.62 -9.80
C ASP A 345 -4.09 -17.88 -10.52
N ALA A 346 -3.89 -17.64 -11.82
CA ALA A 346 -4.90 -17.08 -12.70
C ALA A 346 -6.21 -17.89 -12.73
N GLY A 347 -6.13 -19.21 -12.52
CA GLY A 347 -7.32 -20.08 -12.50
C GLY A 347 -8.21 -19.86 -11.27
N ALA A 348 -7.69 -19.23 -10.23
CA ALA A 348 -8.41 -18.93 -9.00
C ALA A 348 -9.21 -17.61 -9.05
N VAL A 349 -8.94 -16.74 -10.03
CA VAL A 349 -9.49 -15.37 -10.07
C VAL A 349 -11.01 -15.35 -10.05
N ASP A 350 -11.66 -16.12 -10.93
CA ASP A 350 -13.12 -16.16 -10.99
C ASP A 350 -13.74 -16.68 -9.68
N GLU A 351 -13.13 -17.69 -9.06
CA GLU A 351 -13.61 -18.27 -7.80
C GLU A 351 -13.46 -17.28 -6.64
N MET A 352 -12.37 -16.50 -6.60
CA MET A 352 -12.19 -15.44 -5.62
C MET A 352 -13.21 -14.31 -5.81
N VAL A 353 -13.40 -13.84 -7.05
CA VAL A 353 -14.36 -12.77 -7.37
C VAL A 353 -15.78 -13.22 -7.03
N ASP A 354 -16.18 -14.42 -7.45
CA ASP A 354 -17.50 -14.99 -7.15
C ASP A 354 -17.76 -15.09 -5.65
N ALA A 355 -16.76 -15.53 -4.88
CA ALA A 355 -16.89 -15.67 -3.44
C ALA A 355 -17.11 -14.32 -2.73
N VAL A 356 -16.35 -13.29 -3.11
CA VAL A 356 -16.50 -11.93 -2.54
C VAL A 356 -17.86 -11.35 -2.91
N VAL A 357 -18.28 -11.46 -4.17
CA VAL A 357 -19.60 -10.97 -4.62
C VAL A 357 -20.73 -11.67 -3.85
N ALA A 358 -20.71 -13.00 -3.79
CA ALA A 358 -21.74 -13.77 -3.10
C ALA A 358 -21.80 -13.46 -1.59
N ARG A 359 -20.64 -13.27 -0.95
CA ARG A 359 -20.55 -12.88 0.46
C ARG A 359 -21.12 -11.48 0.70
N ALA A 360 -20.82 -10.52 -0.17
CA ALA A 360 -21.32 -9.15 -0.09
C ALA A 360 -22.84 -9.07 -0.30
N GLU A 361 -23.39 -9.88 -1.22
CA GLU A 361 -24.85 -9.97 -1.40
C GLU A 361 -25.57 -10.53 -0.15
N ALA A 362 -24.91 -11.45 0.57
CA ALA A 362 -25.47 -12.10 1.74
C ALA A 362 -25.34 -11.29 3.04
N ASP A 363 -24.37 -10.36 3.12
CA ASP A 363 -24.03 -9.64 4.35
C ASP A 363 -23.72 -8.16 4.09
N PRO A 364 -24.63 -7.25 4.50
CA PRO A 364 -24.43 -5.82 4.36
C PRO A 364 -23.21 -5.25 5.08
N ALA A 365 -22.71 -5.90 6.15
CA ALA A 365 -21.50 -5.44 6.84
C ALA A 365 -20.27 -5.70 5.98
N PHE A 366 -20.12 -6.93 5.47
CA PHE A 366 -19.05 -7.28 4.53
C PHE A 366 -19.15 -6.49 3.22
N ALA A 367 -20.37 -6.22 2.73
CA ALA A 367 -20.55 -5.36 1.56
C ALA A 367 -19.94 -3.96 1.76
N ALA A 368 -20.03 -3.40 2.97
CA ALA A 368 -19.43 -2.11 3.29
C ALA A 368 -17.90 -2.18 3.38
N GLU A 369 -17.33 -3.30 3.85
CA GLU A 369 -15.89 -3.54 3.83
C GLU A 369 -15.35 -3.62 2.39
N VAL A 370 -16.07 -4.30 1.50
CA VAL A 370 -15.76 -4.31 0.06
C VAL A 370 -15.82 -2.90 -0.52
N ASP A 371 -16.87 -2.13 -0.21
CA ASP A 371 -17.02 -0.77 -0.72
C ASP A 371 -15.85 0.14 -0.29
N GLU A 372 -15.36 -0.01 0.94
CA GLU A 372 -14.21 0.73 1.46
C GLU A 372 -12.90 0.30 0.80
N ALA A 373 -12.69 -1.01 0.61
CA ALA A 373 -11.53 -1.52 -0.13
C ALA A 373 -11.49 -1.00 -1.57
N VAL A 374 -12.63 -1.00 -2.27
CA VAL A 374 -12.72 -0.50 -3.66
C VAL A 374 -12.45 1.00 -3.70
N ARG A 375 -13.03 1.77 -2.76
CA ARG A 375 -12.76 3.21 -2.65
C ARG A 375 -11.27 3.48 -2.40
N THR A 376 -10.62 2.71 -1.53
CA THR A 376 -9.18 2.82 -1.26
C THR A 376 -8.36 2.54 -2.51
N ALA A 377 -8.67 1.44 -3.23
CA ALA A 377 -7.99 1.08 -4.47
C ALA A 377 -8.15 2.15 -5.58
N LEU A 378 -9.37 2.65 -5.78
CA LEU A 378 -9.65 3.71 -6.77
C LEU A 378 -9.04 5.05 -6.36
N THR A 379 -8.97 5.36 -5.08
CA THR A 379 -8.28 6.57 -4.58
C THR A 379 -6.78 6.50 -4.88
N ALA A 380 -6.15 5.34 -4.67
CA ALA A 380 -4.76 5.14 -5.04
C ALA A 380 -4.56 5.30 -6.56
N LYS A 381 -5.46 4.71 -7.38
CA LYS A 381 -5.44 4.92 -8.83
C LYS A 381 -5.63 6.39 -9.21
N ALA A 382 -6.48 7.14 -8.53
CA ALA A 382 -6.68 8.57 -8.78
C ALA A 382 -5.40 9.37 -8.57
N ARG A 383 -4.69 9.11 -7.47
CA ARG A 383 -3.41 9.76 -7.15
C ARG A 383 -2.32 9.41 -8.17
N ALA A 384 -2.32 8.17 -8.66
CA ALA A 384 -1.41 7.73 -9.72
C ALA A 384 -1.86 8.11 -11.15
N GLY A 385 -2.99 8.80 -11.33
CA GLY A 385 -3.50 9.17 -12.66
C GLY A 385 -4.04 7.99 -13.49
N LEU A 386 -4.50 6.93 -12.82
CA LEU A 386 -4.94 5.66 -13.39
C LEU A 386 -6.47 5.49 -13.45
N LEU A 387 -7.29 6.45 -13.02
CA LEU A 387 -8.75 6.32 -13.13
C LEU A 387 -9.27 6.24 -14.58
N GLY A 388 -8.45 6.62 -15.56
CA GLY A 388 -8.89 6.81 -16.94
C GLY A 388 -9.58 8.16 -17.13
N ASN A 389 -10.00 8.46 -18.36
CA ASN A 389 -10.98 9.53 -18.59
C ASN A 389 -12.36 8.88 -18.49
N PRO A 390 -13.30 9.42 -17.69
CA PRO A 390 -14.69 8.98 -17.73
C PRO A 390 -15.34 9.23 -19.11
#